data_AF-A0A925H1S8-F1
#
_entry.id   AF-A0A925H1S8-F1
#
_cell.length_a   1.000
_cell.length_b   1.000
_cell.length_c   1.000
_cell.angle_alpha   90.00
_cell.angle_beta   90.00
_cell.angle_gamma   90.00
#
_symmetry.space_group_name_H-M   'P 1'
#
loop_
_entity.id
_entity.type
_entity.pdbx_description
1 polymer ?
#
loop_
_entity_poly.entity_id
_entity_poly.type
_entity_poly.pdbx_seq_one_letter_code
_entity_poly.pdbx_strand_id
1 'polypeptide(L)'
;MTLVPVLPGDYFAVFGLDRKLVLDESSLQRKFYELSRQYHPDRFTSQPVADQTAALDFTALLNDGYRVLKDPVKRTEYLLKLEGLDIGEQRSRDVP
;
A
#
# COMPACT_ATOMS: atom_id res chain seq x y z
N MET A 1 -6.18 -1.41 22.87
CA MET A 1 -5.82 -0.50 21.76
C MET A 1 -4.44 -0.91 21.26
N THR A 2 -4.30 -1.14 19.96
CA THR A 2 -3.01 -1.41 19.28
C THR A 2 -2.30 -0.08 19.02
N LEU A 3 -0.97 -0.07 19.07
CA LEU A 3 -0.11 1.09 18.79
C LEU A 3 0.10 1.35 17.29
N VAL A 4 -0.35 0.41 16.46
CA VAL A 4 -0.30 0.46 15.00
C VAL A 4 -1.71 0.73 14.47
N PRO A 5 -1.88 1.61 13.45
CA PRO A 5 -3.18 1.89 12.87
C PRO A 5 -3.82 0.63 12.28
N VAL A 6 -5.16 0.61 12.28
CA VAL A 6 -5.92 -0.38 11.52
C VAL A 6 -5.57 -0.29 10.03
N LEU A 7 -5.46 -1.44 9.37
CA LEU A 7 -5.12 -1.48 7.96
C LEU A 7 -6.22 -0.75 7.16
N PRO A 8 -5.88 0.30 6.41
CA PRO A 8 -6.84 1.02 5.58
C PRO A 8 -7.28 0.15 4.40
N GLY A 9 -8.46 0.46 3.85
CA GLY A 9 -9.08 -0.36 2.80
C GLY A 9 -8.39 -0.30 1.43
N ASP A 10 -7.47 0.64 1.20
CA ASP A 10 -6.74 0.79 -0.05
C ASP A 10 -5.39 1.49 0.12
N TYR A 11 -4.52 1.40 -0.89
CA TYR A 11 -3.18 1.97 -0.84
C TYR A 11 -3.15 3.49 -0.78
N PHE A 12 -4.09 4.21 -1.39
CA PHE A 12 -4.11 5.67 -1.32
C PHE A 12 -4.39 6.14 0.10
N ALA A 13 -5.32 5.46 0.79
CA ALA A 13 -5.62 5.71 2.19
C ALA A 13 -4.44 5.43 3.13
N VAL A 14 -3.55 4.48 2.84
CA VAL A 14 -2.30 4.25 3.60
C VAL A 14 -1.45 5.52 3.67
N PHE A 15 -1.33 6.24 2.56
CA PHE A 15 -0.49 7.44 2.47
C PHE A 15 -1.26 8.73 2.73
N GLY A 16 -2.57 8.67 2.96
CA GLY A 16 -3.45 9.83 3.07
C GLY A 16 -3.52 10.64 1.76
N LEU A 17 -3.48 9.95 0.61
CA LEU A 17 -3.52 10.56 -0.72
C LEU A 17 -4.90 10.39 -1.36
N ASP A 18 -5.28 11.30 -2.25
CA ASP A 18 -6.47 11.11 -3.08
C ASP A 18 -6.26 10.01 -4.13
N ARG A 19 -7.33 9.30 -4.44
CA ARG A 19 -7.39 8.32 -5.55
C ARG A 19 -7.32 9.03 -6.90
N LYS A 20 -6.11 9.29 -7.41
CA LYS A 20 -5.86 10.00 -8.67
C LYS A 20 -4.88 9.25 -9.56
N LEU A 21 -5.13 9.26 -10.87
CA LEU A 21 -4.20 8.72 -11.88
C LEU A 21 -2.92 9.56 -11.96
N VAL A 22 -3.03 10.88 -11.82
CA VAL A 22 -1.88 11.78 -11.69
C VAL A 22 -1.59 11.93 -10.20
N LEU A 23 -0.47 11.35 -9.77
CA LEU A 23 -0.03 11.37 -8.38
C LEU A 23 1.27 12.15 -8.25
N ASP A 24 1.38 12.97 -7.22
CA ASP A 24 2.65 13.62 -6.86
C ASP A 24 3.59 12.60 -6.20
N GLU A 25 4.54 12.08 -7.00
CA GLU A 25 5.51 11.08 -6.54
C GLU A 25 6.37 11.57 -5.36
N SER A 26 6.65 12.88 -5.30
CA SER A 26 7.41 13.49 -4.22
C SER A 26 6.67 13.42 -2.88
N SER A 27 5.35 13.60 -2.89
CA SER A 27 4.50 13.46 -1.71
C SER A 27 4.35 12.00 -1.31
N LEU A 28 4.16 11.09 -2.28
CA LEU A 28 4.14 9.64 -2.02
C LEU A 28 5.44 9.19 -1.35
N GLN A 29 6.59 9.58 -1.89
CA GLN A 29 7.90 9.20 -1.36
C GLN A 29 8.13 9.77 0.05
N ARG A 30 7.78 11.03 0.29
CA ARG A 30 7.87 11.64 1.64
C ARG A 30 7.02 10.87 2.65
N LYS A 31 5.76 10.58 2.31
CA LYS A 31 4.85 9.83 3.17
C LYS A 31 5.33 8.40 3.42
N PHE A 32 5.86 7.74 2.40
CA PHE A 32 6.47 6.42 2.55
C PHE A 32 7.60 6.40 3.59
N TYR A 33 8.54 7.34 3.52
CA TYR A 33 9.65 7.40 4.47
C TYR A 33 9.20 7.80 5.89
N GLU A 34 8.26 8.73 6.02
CA GLU A 34 7.67 9.12 7.30
C GLU A 34 7.02 7.92 8.00
N LEU A 35 6.13 7.22 7.31
CA LEU A 35 5.40 6.07 7.84
C LEU A 35 6.32 4.87 8.08
N SER A 36 7.28 4.61 7.18
CA SER A 36 8.24 3.50 7.34
C SER A 36 9.08 3.67 8.60
N ARG A 37 9.51 4.90 8.89
CA ARG A 37 10.25 5.20 10.12
C ARG A 37 9.38 5.13 11.37
N GLN A 38 8.11 5.52 11.26
CA GLN A 38 7.18 5.50 12.39
C GLN A 38 6.81 4.07 12.79
N TYR A 39 6.54 3.21 11.81
CA TYR A 39 5.95 1.88 12.01
C TYR A 39 6.90 0.71 11.74
N HIS A 40 8.21 0.96 11.57
CA HIS A 40 9.20 -0.08 11.34
C HIS A 40 9.12 -1.19 12.40
N PRO A 41 9.11 -2.49 12.03
CA PRO A 41 8.95 -3.59 12.97
C PRO A 41 9.99 -3.59 14.11
N ASP A 42 11.23 -3.17 13.85
CA ASP A 42 12.26 -3.01 14.90
C ASP A 42 11.83 -2.12 16.08
N ARG A 43 10.97 -1.13 15.84
CA ARG A 43 10.47 -0.23 16.90
C ARG A 43 9.46 -0.92 17.83
N PHE A 44 8.90 -2.05 17.41
CA PHE A 44 7.86 -2.78 18.13
C PHE A 44 8.38 -4.08 18.76
N THR A 45 9.67 -4.41 18.62
CA THR A 45 10.28 -5.64 19.18
C THR A 45 10.06 -5.84 20.68
N SER A 46 9.91 -4.76 21.44
CA SER A 46 9.61 -4.78 22.88
C SER A 46 8.12 -4.60 23.22
N GLN A 47 7.25 -4.54 22.22
CA GLN A 47 5.79 -4.39 22.38
C GLN A 47 5.10 -5.76 22.44
N PRO A 48 3.82 -5.83 22.86
CA PRO A 48 3.04 -7.06 22.80
C PRO A 48 3.05 -7.69 21.40
N VAL A 49 2.88 -9.02 21.33
CA VAL A 49 2.88 -9.76 20.06
C VAL A 49 1.87 -9.19 19.05
N ALA A 50 0.70 -8.76 19.53
CA ALA A 50 -0.32 -8.15 18.68
C ALA A 50 0.18 -6.86 17.99
N ASP A 51 0.96 -6.04 18.68
CA ASP A 51 1.54 -4.81 18.14
C ASP A 51 2.71 -5.11 17.18
N GLN A 52 3.51 -6.14 17.47
CA GLN A 52 4.56 -6.61 16.57
C GLN A 52 4.00 -7.11 15.25
N THR A 53 2.97 -7.96 15.31
CA THR A 53 2.27 -8.46 14.12
C THR A 53 1.64 -7.33 13.34
N ALA A 54 0.93 -6.42 14.01
CA ALA A 54 0.33 -5.27 13.36
C ALA A 54 1.39 -4.38 12.66
N ALA A 55 2.56 -4.15 13.28
CA ALA A 55 3.63 -3.35 12.68
C ALA A 55 4.23 -4.03 11.44
N LEU A 56 4.38 -5.36 11.48
CA LEU A 56 4.82 -6.15 10.35
C LEU A 56 3.82 -6.07 9.19
N ASP A 57 2.54 -6.30 9.45
CA ASP A 57 1.47 -6.25 8.45
C ASP A 57 1.34 -4.84 7.84
N PHE A 58 1.37 -3.81 8.68
CA PHE A 58 1.32 -2.42 8.22
C PHE A 58 2.54 -2.06 7.37
N THR A 59 3.74 -2.50 7.76
CA THR A 59 4.96 -2.27 6.98
C THR A 59 4.93 -3.00 5.65
N ALA A 60 4.40 -4.23 5.58
CA ALA A 60 4.20 -4.94 4.33
C ALA A 60 3.24 -4.17 3.40
N LEU A 61 2.07 -3.76 3.94
CA LEU A 61 1.08 -2.97 3.21
C LEU A 61 1.66 -1.65 2.67
N LEU A 62 2.46 -0.96 3.48
CA LEU A 62 3.13 0.29 3.11
C LEU A 62 4.10 0.08 1.94
N ASN A 63 4.88 -1.00 1.96
CA ASN A 63 5.81 -1.32 0.88
C ASN A 63 5.08 -1.65 -0.43
N ASP A 64 4.04 -2.48 -0.37
CA ASP A 64 3.27 -2.84 -1.56
C ASP A 64 2.52 -1.65 -2.13
N GLY A 65 1.88 -0.84 -1.27
CA GLY A 65 1.23 0.39 -1.70
C GLY A 65 2.20 1.36 -2.36
N TYR A 66 3.41 1.52 -1.83
CA TYR A 66 4.42 2.38 -2.44
C TYR A 66 4.84 1.88 -3.82
N ARG A 67 5.09 0.57 -3.97
CA ARG A 67 5.45 -0.04 -5.26
C ARG A 67 4.35 0.11 -6.31
N VAL A 68 3.09 -0.07 -5.91
CA VAL A 68 1.93 0.04 -6.82
C VAL A 68 1.67 1.48 -7.22
N LEU A 69 1.67 2.42 -6.27
CA LEU A 69 1.32 3.81 -6.55
C LEU A 69 2.43 4.59 -7.28
N LYS A 70 3.69 4.17 -7.12
CA LYS A 70 4.84 4.78 -7.81
C LYS A 70 4.88 4.42 -9.30
N ASP A 71 4.49 3.20 -9.64
CA ASP A 71 4.44 2.76 -11.03
C ASP A 71 3.14 3.24 -11.70
N PRO A 72 3.20 4.07 -12.76
CA PRO A 72 2.00 4.64 -13.37
C PRO A 72 1.08 3.59 -14.00
N VAL A 73 1.63 2.47 -14.49
CA VAL A 73 0.84 1.37 -15.07
C VAL A 73 0.11 0.65 -13.95
N LYS A 74 0.84 0.20 -12.92
CA LYS A 74 0.24 -0.51 -11.78
C LYS A 74 -0.75 0.34 -11.01
N ARG A 75 -0.50 1.65 -10.89
CA ARG A 75 -1.44 2.60 -10.28
C ARG A 75 -2.75 2.66 -11.05
N THR A 76 -2.66 2.66 -12.39
CA THR A 76 -3.85 2.66 -13.26
C THR A 76 -4.63 1.37 -13.12
N GLU A 77 -3.96 0.22 -13.18
CA GLU A 77 -4.57 -1.10 -12.96
C GLU A 77 -5.23 -1.20 -11.59
N TYR A 78 -4.57 -0.69 -10.55
CA TYR A 78 -5.09 -0.68 -9.19
C TYR A 78 -6.32 0.22 -9.03
N LEU A 79 -6.32 1.41 -9.62
CA LEU A 79 -7.49 2.29 -9.61
C LEU A 79 -8.70 1.66 -10.31
N LEU A 80 -8.48 1.02 -11.46
CA LEU A 80 -9.55 0.33 -12.18
C LEU A 80 -10.11 -0.84 -11.36
N LYS A 81 -9.24 -1.59 -10.67
CA LYS A 81 -9.66 -2.62 -9.72
C LYS A 81 -10.52 -2.06 -8.57
N LEU A 82 -10.17 -0.89 -8.03
CA LEU A 82 -10.96 -0.23 -6.97
C LEU A 82 -12.37 0.18 -7.44
N GLU A 83 -12.52 0.53 -8.73
CA GLU A 83 -13.81 0.86 -9.35
C GLU A 83 -14.62 -0.40 -9.74
N GLY A 84 -14.15 -1.60 -9.40
CA GLY A 84 -14.80 -2.86 -9.75
C GLY A 84 -14.61 -3.27 -11.22
N LEU A 85 -13.75 -2.57 -11.95
CA LEU A 85 -13.32 -2.96 -13.29
C LEU A 85 -12.12 -3.89 -13.15
N ASP A 86 -12.42 -5.18 -13.02
CA ASP A 86 -11.39 -6.22 -13.01
C ASP A 86 -10.75 -6.26 -14.40
N ILE A 87 -9.59 -5.63 -14.55
CA ILE A 87 -8.73 -5.83 -15.72
C ILE A 87 -8.06 -7.19 -15.52
N GLY A 88 -8.86 -8.24 -15.68
CA GLY A 88 -8.37 -9.60 -15.63
C GLY A 88 -7.23 -9.74 -16.63
N GLU A 89 -6.12 -10.31 -16.18
CA GLU A 89 -5.04 -10.80 -17.03
C GLU A 89 -5.64 -11.37 -18.31
N GLN A 90 -5.45 -10.69 -19.43
CA GLN A 90 -5.67 -11.28 -20.73
C GLN A 90 -4.55 -12.31 -20.91
N ARG A 91 -4.66 -13.46 -20.24
CA ARG A 91 -3.92 -14.66 -20.58
C ARG A 91 -4.20 -14.87 -22.06
N SER A 92 -3.16 -14.76 -22.89
CA SER A 92 -3.20 -15.24 -24.26
C SER A 92 -3.89 -16.60 -24.24
N ARG A 93 -5.10 -16.67 -24.78
CA ARG A 93 -5.67 -17.94 -25.18
C ARG A 93 -4.77 -18.40 -26.32
N ASP A 94 -3.97 -19.43 -26.05
CA ASP A 94 -3.40 -20.28 -27.09
C ASP A 94 -4.47 -20.49 -28.16
N VAL A 95 -4.18 -19.98 -29.35
CA VAL A 95 -4.98 -20.21 -30.54
C VAL A 95 -4.58 -21.59 -31.05
N PRO A 96 -5.53 -22.51 -31.30
CA PRO A 96 -5.22 -23.88 -31.73
C PRO A 96 -4.48 -23.95 -33.05
#